data_AF-A0A836H093-F1
#
_entry.id   AF-A0A836H093-F1
#
_cell.length_a   1.000
_cell.length_b   1.000
_cell.length_c   1.000
_cell.angle_alpha   90.00
_cell.angle_beta   90.00
_cell.angle_gamma   90.00
#
_symmetry.space_group_name_H-M   'P 1'
#
loop_
_entity.id
_entity.type
_entity.pdbx_description
1 polymer ?
#
loop_
_entity_poly.entity_id
_entity_poly.type
_entity_poly.pdbx_seq_one_letter_code
_entity_poly.pdbx_strand_id
1 'polypeptide(L)'
;MDALKKRIAAALFFSDPENALAAEMARNAEAQAKAAEVRLQHDQDEREFKNIVAELDNRVKAQRERYARQAAPMLKEFDDIAISQHYYQEVGNSVAAQETFADQILQREMQQFGYISKKLISVGLNFEALRQQMRSGQPFARELKAALDDAESEDLNVMSEPLRAFAHRGVPQSTLVRAAAFDLARSIEETGKAPAQQPVRGWLDLFKFRTAFSPSTVDQNEVRARRTAAQFTRHIEQNDYAIALALAEEADAWTRREHDASVKYFINSYKSFRHAALPTITAEMFLTYATASLNASRMACVEHMLKE
;
A
#
# COMPACT_ATOMS: atom_id res chain seq x y z
N MET A 1 -63.22 -9.10 104.00
CA MET A 1 -63.17 -9.12 105.49
C MET A 1 -64.25 -9.99 106.14
N ASP A 2 -65.39 -10.24 105.50
CA ASP A 2 -66.48 -11.06 106.08
C ASP A 2 -66.16 -12.56 106.26
N ALA A 3 -65.32 -13.14 105.41
CA ALA A 3 -64.90 -14.53 105.53
C ALA A 3 -64.10 -14.80 106.81
N LEU A 4 -63.32 -13.82 107.28
CA LEU A 4 -62.49 -13.95 108.49
C LEU A 4 -63.33 -13.82 109.77
N LYS A 5 -64.34 -12.92 109.77
CA LYS A 5 -65.29 -12.80 110.88
C LYS A 5 -66.18 -14.04 111.03
N LYS A 6 -66.65 -14.63 109.92
CA LYS A 6 -67.38 -15.91 109.94
C LYS A 6 -66.51 -17.10 110.39
N ARG A 7 -65.19 -17.07 110.15
CA ARG A 7 -64.22 -18.09 110.62
C ARG A 7 -64.04 -18.09 112.14
N ILE A 8 -63.94 -16.91 112.75
CA ILE A 8 -63.77 -16.78 114.20
C ILE A 8 -65.08 -17.12 114.93
N ALA A 9 -66.22 -16.69 114.38
CA ALA A 9 -67.53 -17.04 114.94
C ALA A 9 -67.84 -18.54 114.81
N ALA A 10 -67.45 -19.20 113.72
CA ALA A 10 -67.60 -20.64 113.58
C ALA A 10 -66.74 -21.41 114.61
N ALA A 11 -65.49 -21.01 114.86
CA ALA A 11 -64.62 -21.68 115.84
C ALA A 11 -65.09 -21.57 117.30
N LEU A 12 -65.88 -20.54 117.65
CA LEU A 12 -66.33 -20.26 119.01
C LEU A 12 -67.75 -20.81 119.35
N PHE A 13 -68.53 -21.27 118.35
CA PHE A 13 -69.93 -21.69 118.54
C PHE A 13 -70.24 -23.15 118.15
N PHE A 14 -69.24 -23.99 117.91
CA PHE A 14 -69.46 -25.45 117.85
C PHE A 14 -69.30 -26.05 119.25
N SER A 15 -70.37 -26.66 119.75
CA SER A 15 -70.39 -27.46 120.97
C SER A 15 -69.67 -28.82 120.83
N ASP A 16 -68.97 -29.05 119.71
CA ASP A 16 -68.17 -30.25 119.46
C ASP A 16 -66.98 -29.94 118.53
N PRO A 17 -65.73 -30.10 118.97
CA PRO A 17 -64.53 -29.75 118.19
C PRO A 17 -64.34 -30.61 116.92
N GLU A 18 -64.94 -31.80 116.88
CA GLU A 18 -64.81 -32.74 115.77
C GLU A 18 -65.55 -32.25 114.50
N ASN A 19 -66.71 -31.60 114.65
CA ASN A 19 -67.49 -31.11 113.52
C ASN A 19 -66.86 -29.87 112.84
N ALA A 20 -66.17 -29.02 113.62
CA ALA A 20 -65.42 -27.88 113.08
C ALA A 20 -64.19 -28.33 112.27
N LEU A 21 -63.49 -29.37 112.76
CA LEU A 21 -62.35 -29.97 112.08
C LEU A 21 -62.76 -30.64 110.77
N ALA A 22 -63.89 -31.36 110.75
CA ALA A 22 -64.43 -32.00 109.55
C ALA A 22 -64.80 -30.97 108.45
N ALA A 23 -65.40 -29.83 108.82
CA ALA A 23 -65.76 -28.77 107.88
C ALA A 23 -64.53 -28.04 107.29
N GLU A 24 -63.47 -27.82 108.08
CA GLU A 24 -62.20 -27.29 107.57
C GLU A 24 -61.46 -28.33 106.72
N MET A 25 -61.48 -29.61 107.08
CA MET A 25 -60.91 -30.69 106.26
C MET A 25 -61.58 -30.79 104.89
N ALA A 26 -62.90 -30.72 104.82
CA ALA A 26 -63.64 -30.72 103.55
C ALA A 26 -63.27 -29.50 102.67
N ARG A 27 -63.17 -28.31 103.28
CA ARG A 27 -62.76 -27.09 102.56
C ARG A 27 -61.31 -27.12 102.11
N ASN A 28 -60.42 -27.72 102.90
CA ASN A 28 -59.02 -27.88 102.53
C ASN A 28 -58.85 -28.91 101.40
N ALA A 29 -59.65 -29.97 101.39
CA ALA A 29 -59.72 -30.92 100.28
C ALA A 29 -60.23 -30.26 99.00
N GLU A 30 -61.27 -29.41 99.08
CA GLU A 30 -61.75 -28.63 97.92
C GLU A 30 -60.70 -27.63 97.42
N ALA A 31 -59.97 -26.96 98.32
CA ALA A 31 -58.90 -26.04 97.95
C ALA A 31 -57.72 -26.78 97.29
N GLN A 32 -57.37 -27.97 97.77
CA GLN A 32 -56.34 -28.82 97.18
C GLN A 32 -56.75 -29.33 95.79
N ALA A 33 -58.01 -29.74 95.60
CA ALA A 33 -58.53 -30.16 94.31
C ALA A 33 -58.46 -29.02 93.28
N LYS A 34 -58.91 -27.81 93.65
CA LYS A 34 -58.82 -26.62 92.79
C LYS A 34 -57.37 -26.22 92.49
N ALA A 35 -56.47 -26.34 93.46
CA ALA A 35 -55.05 -26.06 93.24
C ALA A 35 -54.40 -27.08 92.29
N ALA A 36 -54.83 -28.35 92.33
CA ALA A 36 -54.38 -29.38 91.41
C ALA A 36 -54.90 -29.14 89.98
N GLU A 37 -56.17 -28.74 89.82
CA GLU A 37 -56.75 -28.38 88.51
C GLU A 37 -56.04 -27.18 87.88
N VAL A 38 -55.77 -26.12 88.64
CA VAL A 38 -55.05 -24.93 88.13
C VAL A 38 -53.61 -25.28 87.74
N ARG A 39 -52.95 -26.16 88.49
CA ARG A 39 -51.60 -26.65 88.12
C ARG A 39 -51.63 -27.46 86.82
N LEU A 40 -52.61 -28.34 86.65
CA LEU A 40 -52.76 -29.11 85.42
C LEU A 40 -53.05 -28.22 84.21
N GLN A 41 -53.90 -27.20 84.37
CA GLN A 41 -54.15 -26.20 83.32
C GLN A 41 -52.89 -25.41 82.99
N HIS A 42 -52.14 -24.95 84.00
CA HIS A 42 -50.89 -24.23 83.79
C HIS A 42 -49.83 -25.09 83.08
N ASP A 43 -49.68 -26.35 83.45
CA ASP A 43 -48.75 -27.28 82.81
C ASP A 43 -49.15 -27.59 81.36
N GLN A 44 -50.44 -27.60 81.05
CA GLN A 44 -50.95 -27.74 79.69
C GLN A 44 -50.65 -26.48 78.86
N ASP A 45 -50.97 -25.30 79.38
CA ASP A 45 -50.71 -24.02 78.73
C ASP A 45 -49.20 -23.81 78.48
N GLU A 46 -48.34 -24.19 79.42
CA GLU A 46 -46.88 -24.05 79.26
C GLU A 46 -46.32 -24.98 78.17
N ARG A 47 -46.90 -26.19 78.02
CA ARG A 47 -46.53 -27.12 76.94
C ARG A 47 -46.99 -26.61 75.59
N GLU A 48 -48.22 -26.09 75.50
CA GLU A 48 -48.75 -25.50 74.28
C GLU A 48 -47.93 -24.27 73.86
N PHE A 49 -47.59 -23.40 74.81
CA PHE A 49 -46.75 -22.24 74.55
C PHE A 49 -45.35 -22.63 74.05
N LYS A 50 -44.69 -23.62 74.68
CA LYS A 50 -43.38 -24.13 74.23
C LYS A 50 -43.43 -24.68 72.81
N ASN A 51 -44.50 -25.39 72.45
CA ASN A 51 -44.68 -25.93 71.11
C ASN A 51 -44.85 -24.79 70.07
N ILE A 52 -45.66 -23.78 70.37
CA ILE A 52 -45.86 -22.60 69.50
C ILE A 52 -44.54 -21.85 69.28
N VAL A 53 -43.75 -21.63 70.34
CA VAL A 53 -42.45 -20.95 70.24
C VAL A 53 -41.46 -21.75 69.38
N ALA A 54 -41.42 -23.07 69.53
CA ALA A 54 -40.55 -23.92 68.72
C ALA A 54 -40.94 -23.91 67.23
N GLU A 55 -42.24 -23.92 66.92
CA GLU A 55 -42.72 -23.80 65.54
C GLU A 55 -42.36 -22.45 64.91
N LEU A 56 -42.50 -21.35 65.67
CA LEU A 56 -42.13 -20.01 65.22
C LEU A 56 -40.63 -19.91 64.94
N ASP A 57 -39.79 -20.44 65.82
CA ASP A 57 -38.33 -20.39 65.65
C ASP A 57 -37.88 -21.18 64.41
N ASN A 58 -38.50 -22.34 64.17
CA ASN A 58 -38.26 -23.13 62.96
C ASN A 58 -38.70 -22.40 61.68
N ARG A 59 -39.85 -21.71 61.70
CA ARG A 59 -40.30 -20.90 60.56
C ARG A 59 -39.36 -19.72 60.27
N VAL A 60 -38.88 -19.04 61.30
CA VAL A 60 -37.92 -17.93 61.15
C VAL A 60 -36.60 -18.41 60.58
N LYS A 61 -36.07 -19.54 61.06
CA LYS A 61 -34.85 -20.15 60.50
C LYS A 61 -35.03 -20.52 59.03
N ALA A 62 -36.13 -21.19 58.68
CA ALA A 62 -36.42 -21.55 57.29
C ALA A 62 -36.56 -20.33 56.36
N GLN A 63 -37.15 -19.23 56.85
CA GLN A 63 -37.23 -17.98 56.08
C GLN A 63 -35.85 -17.34 55.90
N ARG A 64 -35.01 -17.28 56.94
CA ARG A 64 -33.64 -16.75 56.85
C ARG A 64 -32.79 -17.51 55.83
N GLU A 65 -32.89 -18.85 55.83
CA GLU A 65 -32.17 -19.68 54.87
C GLU A 65 -32.65 -19.45 53.43
N ARG A 66 -33.97 -19.28 53.22
CA ARG A 66 -34.52 -18.94 51.90
C ARG A 66 -34.00 -17.60 51.41
N TYR A 67 -34.00 -16.56 52.25
CA TYR A 67 -33.47 -15.25 51.90
C TYR A 67 -31.97 -15.30 51.60
N ALA A 68 -31.19 -16.05 52.39
CA ALA A 68 -29.76 -16.22 52.14
C ALA A 68 -29.47 -16.91 50.79
N ARG A 69 -30.24 -17.94 50.43
CA ARG A 69 -30.11 -18.62 49.13
C ARG A 69 -30.52 -17.72 47.95
N GLN A 70 -31.50 -16.85 48.14
CA GLN A 70 -31.94 -15.89 47.12
C GLN A 70 -30.97 -14.71 46.94
N ALA A 71 -30.35 -14.24 48.01
CA ALA A 71 -29.40 -13.13 47.97
C ALA A 71 -28.00 -13.53 47.45
N ALA A 72 -27.58 -14.78 47.66
CA ALA A 72 -26.27 -15.28 47.23
C ALA A 72 -25.95 -15.09 45.73
N PRO A 73 -26.85 -15.38 44.76
CA PRO A 73 -26.58 -15.10 43.35
C PRO A 73 -26.60 -13.60 43.03
N MET A 74 -27.48 -12.81 43.66
CA MET A 74 -27.54 -11.36 43.43
C MET A 74 -26.25 -10.67 43.89
N LEU A 75 -25.66 -11.10 45.01
CA LEU A 75 -24.38 -10.57 45.49
C LEU A 75 -23.18 -10.91 44.58
N LYS A 76 -23.27 -11.97 43.77
CA LYS A 76 -22.24 -12.30 42.78
C LYS A 76 -22.29 -11.41 41.52
N GLU A 77 -23.47 -10.89 41.18
CA GLU A 77 -23.64 -9.95 40.07
C GLU A 77 -23.13 -8.54 40.41
N PHE A 78 -23.03 -8.19 41.70
CA PHE A 78 -22.47 -6.92 42.20
C PHE A 78 -21.00 -7.01 42.63
N ASP A 79 -20.29 -8.09 42.25
CA ASP A 79 -18.86 -8.21 42.52
C ASP A 79 -18.10 -7.34 41.50
N ASP A 80 -18.05 -6.02 41.76
CA ASP A 80 -17.42 -4.99 40.90
C ASP A 80 -15.99 -5.35 40.48
N ILE A 81 -15.31 -6.19 41.26
CA ILE A 81 -13.99 -6.74 40.97
C ILE A 81 -14.03 -7.69 39.76
N ALA A 82 -15.05 -8.54 39.65
CA ALA A 82 -15.20 -9.46 38.51
C ALA A 82 -15.54 -8.71 37.22
N ILE A 83 -16.40 -7.70 37.30
CA ILE A 83 -16.77 -6.86 36.16
C ILE A 83 -15.57 -6.03 35.68
N SER A 84 -14.82 -5.42 36.60
CA SER A 84 -13.61 -4.66 36.24
C SER A 84 -12.51 -5.57 35.64
N GLN A 85 -12.32 -6.79 36.17
CA GLN A 85 -11.42 -7.78 35.56
C GLN A 85 -11.82 -8.13 34.13
N HIS A 86 -13.11 -8.31 33.86
CA HIS A 86 -13.61 -8.57 32.51
C HIS A 86 -13.31 -7.40 31.56
N TYR A 87 -13.60 -6.17 31.96
CA TYR A 87 -13.28 -4.99 31.14
C TYR A 87 -11.78 -4.82 30.91
N TYR A 88 -10.94 -5.07 31.93
CA TYR A 88 -9.49 -5.05 31.76
C TYR A 88 -9.00 -6.12 30.78
N GLN A 89 -9.60 -7.30 30.80
CA GLN A 89 -9.31 -8.36 29.83
C GLN A 89 -9.78 -7.98 28.42
N GLU A 90 -10.96 -7.39 28.26
CA GLU A 90 -11.45 -6.93 26.96
C GLU A 90 -10.58 -5.81 26.37
N VAL A 91 -10.20 -4.82 27.20
CA VAL A 91 -9.28 -3.75 26.77
C VAL A 91 -7.91 -4.34 26.45
N GLY A 92 -7.38 -5.26 27.28
CA GLY A 92 -6.12 -5.95 27.01
C GLY A 92 -6.14 -6.75 25.70
N ASN A 93 -7.22 -7.48 25.44
CA ASN A 93 -7.41 -8.22 24.21
C ASN A 93 -7.56 -7.31 22.99
N SER A 94 -8.26 -6.17 23.14
CA SER A 94 -8.41 -5.17 22.07
C SER A 94 -7.08 -4.51 21.72
N VAL A 95 -6.30 -4.11 22.74
CA VAL A 95 -4.96 -3.52 22.54
C VAL A 95 -4.02 -4.54 21.91
N ALA A 96 -4.01 -5.79 22.39
CA ALA A 96 -3.20 -6.86 21.79
C ALA A 96 -3.61 -7.13 20.34
N ALA A 97 -4.91 -7.14 20.03
CA ALA A 97 -5.40 -7.31 18.66
C ALA A 97 -4.99 -6.13 17.75
N GLN A 98 -5.02 -4.90 18.26
CA GLN A 98 -4.55 -3.71 17.54
C GLN A 98 -3.05 -3.74 17.29
N GLU A 99 -2.24 -4.14 18.29
CA GLU A 99 -0.79 -4.32 18.15
C GLU A 99 -0.47 -5.37 17.09
N THR A 100 -1.14 -6.54 17.15
CA THR A 100 -0.95 -7.60 16.17
C THR A 100 -1.34 -7.15 14.75
N PHE A 101 -2.39 -6.34 14.63
CA PHE A 101 -2.83 -5.78 13.35
C PHE A 101 -1.84 -4.74 12.80
N ALA A 102 -1.33 -3.86 13.66
CA ALA A 102 -0.29 -2.89 13.29
C ALA A 102 0.99 -3.59 12.82
N ASP A 103 1.44 -4.64 13.52
CA ASP A 103 2.58 -5.46 13.13
C ASP A 103 2.37 -6.14 11.77
N GLN A 104 1.17 -6.65 11.49
CA GLN A 104 0.85 -7.25 10.20
C GLN A 104 0.88 -6.23 9.06
N ILE A 105 0.39 -5.01 9.29
CA ILE A 105 0.46 -3.91 8.32
C ILE A 105 1.92 -3.56 8.05
N LEU A 106 2.71 -3.34 9.10
CA LEU A 106 4.11 -2.95 8.99
C LEU A 106 4.96 -4.04 8.30
N GLN A 107 4.70 -5.32 8.59
CA GLN A 107 5.35 -6.43 7.89
C GLN A 107 4.95 -6.49 6.41
N ARG A 108 3.68 -6.25 6.08
CA ARG A 108 3.20 -6.25 4.69
C ARG A 108 3.81 -5.11 3.90
N GLU A 109 3.86 -3.91 4.48
CA GLU A 109 4.53 -2.74 3.88
C GLU A 109 6.02 -3.02 3.68
N MET A 110 6.74 -3.49 4.70
CA MET A 110 8.15 -3.86 4.57
C MET A 110 8.42 -4.91 3.49
N GLN A 111 7.54 -5.90 3.35
CA GLN A 111 7.66 -6.92 2.29
C GLN A 111 7.40 -6.33 0.90
N GLN A 112 6.39 -5.47 0.75
CA GLN A 112 6.07 -4.78 -0.50
C GLN A 112 7.22 -3.87 -0.93
N PHE A 113 7.78 -3.07 -0.02
CA PHE A 113 8.96 -2.25 -0.31
C PHE A 113 10.18 -3.10 -0.64
N GLY A 114 10.42 -4.18 0.12
CA GLY A 114 11.50 -5.11 -0.16
C GLY A 114 11.40 -5.71 -1.56
N TYR A 115 10.18 -6.01 -2.02
CA TYR A 115 9.93 -6.50 -3.37
C TYR A 115 10.15 -5.42 -4.44
N ILE A 116 9.57 -4.23 -4.27
CA ILE A 116 9.68 -3.11 -5.24
C ILE A 116 11.15 -2.66 -5.37
N SER A 117 11.87 -2.54 -4.25
CA SER A 117 13.29 -2.19 -4.24
C SER A 117 14.14 -3.22 -4.99
N LYS A 118 13.92 -4.52 -4.76
CA LYS A 118 14.60 -5.59 -5.51
C LYS A 118 14.31 -5.54 -7.00
N LYS A 119 13.05 -5.26 -7.38
CA LYS A 119 12.64 -5.12 -8.78
C LYS A 119 13.35 -3.94 -9.44
N LEU A 120 13.39 -2.77 -8.80
CA LEU A 120 14.09 -1.58 -9.32
C LEU A 120 15.60 -1.80 -9.46
N ILE A 121 16.22 -2.59 -8.58
CA ILE A 121 17.63 -2.98 -8.70
C ILE A 121 17.81 -3.92 -9.90
N SER A 122 16.99 -4.95 -10.02
CA SER A 122 17.02 -5.91 -11.14
C SER A 122 16.90 -5.20 -12.49
N VAL A 123 15.89 -4.35 -12.63
CA VAL A 123 15.64 -3.56 -13.85
C VAL A 123 16.84 -2.65 -14.14
N GLY A 124 17.39 -1.99 -13.12
CA GLY A 124 18.59 -1.16 -13.27
C GLY A 124 19.82 -1.94 -13.75
N LEU A 125 20.04 -3.16 -13.24
CA LEU A 125 21.15 -4.01 -13.66
C LEU A 125 21.00 -4.47 -15.12
N ASN A 126 19.79 -4.88 -15.51
CA ASN A 126 19.49 -5.28 -16.89
C ASN A 126 19.66 -4.11 -17.87
N PHE A 127 19.26 -2.90 -17.48
CA PHE A 127 19.48 -1.70 -18.28
C PHE A 127 20.96 -1.33 -18.42
N GLU A 128 21.75 -1.44 -17.36
CA GLU A 128 23.20 -1.17 -17.46
C GLU A 128 23.91 -2.22 -18.33
N ALA A 129 23.51 -3.50 -18.24
CA ALA A 129 24.01 -4.53 -19.14
C ALA A 129 23.68 -4.21 -20.61
N LEU A 130 22.43 -3.84 -20.90
CA LEU A 130 22.01 -3.39 -22.24
C LEU A 130 22.81 -2.17 -22.71
N ARG A 131 22.96 -1.15 -21.86
CA ARG A 131 23.72 0.07 -22.15
C ARG A 131 25.17 -0.23 -22.48
N GLN A 132 25.81 -1.12 -21.72
CA GLN A 132 27.18 -1.54 -21.96
C GLN A 132 27.31 -2.24 -23.31
N GLN A 133 26.39 -3.14 -23.66
CA GLN A 133 26.40 -3.82 -24.95
C GLN A 133 26.21 -2.85 -26.11
N MET A 134 25.24 -1.96 -26.03
CA MET A 134 24.99 -0.93 -27.05
C MET A 134 26.23 -0.03 -27.25
N ARG A 135 26.91 0.37 -26.16
CA ARG A 135 28.14 1.17 -26.24
C ARG A 135 29.32 0.42 -26.85
N SER A 136 29.42 -0.88 -26.61
CA SER A 136 30.47 -1.72 -27.18
C SER A 136 30.27 -1.99 -28.69
N GLY A 137 29.08 -1.70 -29.22
CA GLY A 137 28.70 -1.99 -30.60
C GLY A 137 28.41 -3.46 -30.87
N GLN A 138 28.27 -4.28 -29.82
CA GLN A 138 27.93 -5.70 -29.94
C GLN A 138 26.42 -5.90 -30.14
N PRO A 139 25.99 -7.06 -30.68
CA PRO A 139 24.60 -7.46 -30.70
C PRO A 139 24.02 -7.48 -29.28
N PHE A 140 22.85 -6.87 -29.09
CA PHE A 140 22.23 -6.64 -27.78
C PHE A 140 20.80 -7.16 -27.69
N ALA A 141 20.37 -8.01 -28.64
CA ALA A 141 18.98 -8.50 -28.71
C ALA A 141 18.55 -9.29 -27.47
N ARG A 142 19.48 -10.02 -26.83
CA ARG A 142 19.19 -10.80 -25.62
C ARG A 142 19.00 -9.89 -24.42
N GLU A 143 19.90 -8.93 -24.26
CA GLU A 143 19.91 -7.94 -23.19
C GLU A 143 18.71 -6.99 -23.32
N LEU A 144 18.32 -6.62 -24.55
CA LEU A 144 17.11 -5.83 -24.80
C LEU A 144 15.87 -6.60 -24.34
N LYS A 145 15.76 -7.88 -24.71
CA LYS A 145 14.64 -8.71 -24.28
C LYS A 145 14.60 -8.85 -22.75
N ALA A 146 15.73 -9.15 -22.12
CA ALA A 146 15.82 -9.28 -20.67
C ALA A 146 15.43 -7.99 -19.94
N ALA A 147 15.87 -6.83 -20.44
CA ALA A 147 15.52 -5.53 -19.86
C ALA A 147 14.02 -5.20 -20.01
N LEU A 148 13.40 -5.55 -21.14
CA LEU A 148 11.97 -5.32 -21.38
C LEU A 148 11.09 -6.29 -20.58
N ASP A 149 11.44 -7.58 -20.57
CA ASP A 149 10.74 -8.61 -19.80
C ASP A 149 10.79 -8.31 -18.30
N ASP A 150 11.90 -7.74 -17.81
CA ASP A 150 12.01 -7.34 -16.40
C ASP A 150 11.33 -6.00 -16.11
N ALA A 151 11.33 -5.04 -17.04
CA ALA A 151 10.67 -3.76 -16.84
C ALA A 151 9.13 -3.85 -16.86
N GLU A 152 8.56 -4.85 -17.55
CA GLU A 152 7.10 -5.09 -17.66
C GLU A 152 6.30 -3.83 -18.06
N SER A 153 6.92 -2.93 -18.83
CA SER A 153 6.36 -1.63 -19.22
C SER A 153 5.95 -1.61 -20.68
N GLU A 154 4.69 -1.29 -20.95
CA GLU A 154 4.16 -1.16 -22.31
C GLU A 154 4.84 -0.02 -23.08
N ASP A 155 5.07 1.13 -22.44
CA ASP A 155 5.73 2.27 -23.07
C ASP A 155 7.16 1.94 -23.51
N LEU A 156 7.91 1.22 -22.66
CA LEU A 156 9.26 0.77 -23.00
C LEU A 156 9.25 -0.22 -24.17
N ASN A 157 8.24 -1.08 -24.26
CA ASN A 157 8.07 -1.97 -25.40
C ASN A 157 7.86 -1.18 -26.70
N VAL A 158 6.98 -0.18 -26.71
CA VAL A 158 6.74 0.68 -27.87
C VAL A 158 8.01 1.44 -28.27
N MET A 159 8.70 2.04 -27.31
CA MET A 159 9.94 2.80 -27.55
C MET A 159 11.10 1.92 -28.03
N SER A 160 11.08 0.62 -27.73
CA SER A 160 12.12 -0.34 -28.11
C SER A 160 11.97 -0.90 -29.53
N GLU A 161 10.79 -0.79 -30.16
CA GLU A 161 10.53 -1.38 -31.48
C GLU A 161 11.58 -1.00 -32.55
N PRO A 162 12.01 0.27 -32.68
CA PRO A 162 13.03 0.66 -33.65
C PRO A 162 14.37 -0.06 -33.43
N LEU A 163 14.70 -0.41 -32.18
CA LEU A 163 15.96 -1.07 -31.84
C LEU A 163 16.03 -2.49 -32.39
N ARG A 164 14.89 -3.17 -32.52
CA ARG A 164 14.83 -4.57 -33.00
C ARG A 164 15.38 -4.72 -34.42
N ALA A 165 15.26 -3.69 -35.24
CA ALA A 165 15.77 -3.69 -36.62
C ALA A 165 17.30 -3.85 -36.69
N PHE A 166 18.04 -3.49 -35.64
CA PHE A 166 19.50 -3.55 -35.61
C PHE A 166 20.08 -4.24 -34.36
N ALA A 167 19.24 -4.75 -33.46
CA ALA A 167 19.66 -5.43 -32.23
C ALA A 167 20.58 -6.64 -32.47
N HIS A 168 20.45 -7.31 -33.62
CA HIS A 168 21.32 -8.43 -34.01
C HIS A 168 22.69 -8.01 -34.58
N ARG A 169 22.83 -6.75 -35.02
CA ARG A 169 24.07 -6.23 -35.62
C ARG A 169 24.85 -5.36 -34.62
N GLY A 170 24.16 -4.73 -33.68
CA GLY A 170 24.74 -3.80 -32.74
C GLY A 170 24.63 -2.35 -33.22
N VAL A 171 24.94 -1.42 -32.32
CA VAL A 171 24.97 0.02 -32.63
C VAL A 171 26.29 0.34 -33.35
N PRO A 172 26.26 1.02 -34.51
CA PRO A 172 27.47 1.45 -35.20
C PRO A 172 28.34 2.33 -34.31
N GLN A 173 29.66 2.12 -34.36
CA GLN A 173 30.60 2.99 -33.65
C GLN A 173 30.60 4.41 -34.23
N SER A 174 30.89 5.40 -33.40
CA SER A 174 30.94 6.81 -33.80
C SER A 174 31.93 7.07 -34.93
N THR A 175 33.00 6.28 -35.03
CA THR A 175 33.99 6.33 -36.12
C THR A 175 33.37 6.04 -37.48
N LEU A 176 32.48 5.04 -37.56
CA LEU A 176 31.77 4.68 -38.79
C LEU A 176 30.77 5.78 -39.17
N VAL A 177 30.06 6.34 -38.20
CA VAL A 177 29.13 7.47 -38.44
C VAL A 177 29.89 8.68 -38.98
N ARG A 178 31.05 9.02 -38.40
CA ARG A 178 31.90 10.12 -38.86
C ARG A 178 32.47 9.89 -40.26
N ALA A 179 32.87 8.66 -40.60
CA ALA A 179 33.33 8.33 -41.94
C ALA A 179 32.23 8.53 -42.99
N ALA A 180 31.03 7.97 -42.74
CA ALA A 180 29.89 8.16 -43.63
C ALA A 180 29.44 9.63 -43.71
N ALA A 181 29.56 10.37 -42.62
CA ALA A 181 29.29 11.80 -42.58
C ALA A 181 30.29 12.60 -43.41
N PHE A 182 31.58 12.26 -43.39
CA PHE A 182 32.59 12.92 -44.21
C PHE A 182 32.29 12.77 -45.71
N ASP A 183 31.93 11.56 -46.15
CA ASP A 183 31.55 11.29 -47.54
C ASP A 183 30.29 12.07 -47.95
N LEU A 184 29.32 12.20 -47.03
CA LEU A 184 28.12 13.01 -47.24
C LEU A 184 28.44 14.50 -47.31
N ALA A 185 29.25 15.04 -46.39
CA ALA A 185 29.64 16.45 -46.37
C ALA A 185 30.34 16.85 -47.68
N ARG A 186 31.26 16.00 -48.15
CA ARG A 186 31.91 16.19 -49.45
C ARG A 186 30.90 16.16 -50.60
N SER A 187 29.96 15.22 -50.58
CA SER A 187 28.93 15.16 -51.62
C SER A 187 28.00 16.38 -51.61
N ILE A 188 27.68 16.94 -50.45
CA ILE A 188 26.90 18.20 -50.32
C ILE A 188 27.67 19.35 -51.00
N GLU A 189 28.96 19.49 -50.71
CA GLU A 189 29.78 20.52 -51.38
C GLU A 189 29.88 20.30 -52.89
N GLU A 190 29.99 19.06 -53.35
CA GLU A 190 30.06 18.72 -54.78
C GLU A 190 28.75 18.99 -55.51
N THR A 191 27.59 18.84 -54.86
CA THR A 191 26.29 19.21 -55.45
C THR A 191 26.12 20.72 -55.63
N GLY A 192 26.76 21.54 -54.79
CA GLY A 192 26.70 23.00 -54.94
C GLY A 192 27.61 23.56 -56.04
N LYS A 193 28.52 22.76 -56.60
CA LYS A 193 29.43 23.20 -57.67
C LYS A 193 28.70 23.22 -59.00
N ALA A 194 29.01 24.19 -59.85
CA ALA A 194 28.45 24.30 -61.20
C ALA A 194 28.61 22.99 -61.99
N PRO A 195 27.58 22.51 -62.71
CA PRO A 195 27.74 21.35 -63.60
C PRO A 195 28.84 21.65 -64.62
N ALA A 196 29.70 20.67 -64.89
CA ALA A 196 30.71 20.78 -65.94
C ALA A 196 30.02 21.16 -67.25
N GLN A 197 30.43 22.27 -67.87
CA GLN A 197 29.87 22.72 -69.14
C GLN A 197 29.88 21.56 -70.13
N GLN A 198 28.71 21.17 -70.64
CA GLN A 198 28.65 20.15 -71.68
C GLN A 198 29.45 20.65 -72.89
N PRO A 199 30.30 19.80 -73.51
CA PRO A 199 31.02 20.21 -74.71
C PRO A 199 30.01 20.60 -75.78
N VAL A 200 30.23 21.75 -76.45
CA VAL A 200 29.33 22.28 -77.48
C VAL A 200 29.12 21.21 -78.56
N ARG A 201 27.91 20.65 -78.68
CA ARG A 201 27.59 19.58 -79.63
C ARG A 201 27.10 20.09 -80.99
N GLY A 202 27.02 21.41 -81.19
CA GLY A 202 26.66 22.00 -82.49
C GLY A 202 26.55 23.53 -82.50
N TRP A 203 26.45 24.14 -83.68
CA TRP A 203 26.37 25.60 -83.86
C TRP A 203 25.12 26.26 -83.24
N LEU A 204 24.05 25.50 -82.98
CA LEU A 204 22.86 26.01 -82.29
C LEU A 204 23.07 26.10 -80.76
N ASP A 205 23.95 25.30 -80.17
CA ASP A 205 24.31 25.41 -78.75
C ASP A 205 25.13 26.67 -78.46
N LEU A 206 25.89 27.17 -79.44
CA LEU A 206 26.60 28.45 -79.39
C LEU A 206 25.67 29.65 -79.13
N PHE A 207 24.38 29.55 -79.50
CA PHE A 207 23.40 30.61 -79.25
C PHE A 207 22.60 30.43 -77.94
N LYS A 208 22.72 29.28 -77.27
CA LYS A 208 22.06 29.03 -75.97
C LYS A 208 22.84 29.60 -74.77
N PHE A 209 24.05 30.11 -74.99
CA PHE A 209 24.96 30.62 -73.95
C PHE A 209 24.47 31.88 -73.20
N ARG A 210 23.27 32.41 -73.48
CA ARG A 210 22.78 33.65 -72.84
C ARG A 210 21.60 33.50 -71.88
N THR A 211 21.02 32.30 -71.69
CA THR A 211 19.78 32.17 -70.89
C THR A 211 19.78 31.13 -69.78
N ALA A 212 20.82 30.30 -69.59
CA ALA A 212 20.69 29.15 -68.68
C ALA A 212 21.44 29.22 -67.34
N PHE A 213 22.42 30.12 -67.14
CA PHE A 213 23.13 30.20 -65.85
C PHE A 213 23.46 31.65 -65.53
N SER A 214 22.85 32.23 -64.50
CA SER A 214 23.40 33.46 -63.93
C SER A 214 24.57 33.06 -63.02
N PRO A 215 25.75 33.67 -63.17
CA PRO A 215 26.88 33.41 -62.27
C PRO A 215 26.47 33.59 -60.80
N SER A 216 25.57 34.53 -60.53
CA SER A 216 25.05 34.81 -59.19
C SER A 216 24.24 33.67 -58.57
N THR A 217 23.47 32.87 -59.32
CA THR A 217 22.73 31.74 -58.74
C THR A 217 23.63 30.55 -58.47
N VAL A 218 24.65 30.34 -59.31
CA VAL A 218 25.68 29.31 -59.11
C VAL A 218 26.51 29.64 -57.87
N ASP A 219 26.97 30.89 -57.73
CA ASP A 219 27.72 31.33 -56.55
C ASP A 219 26.87 31.24 -55.27
N GLN A 220 25.58 31.57 -55.35
CA GLN A 220 24.65 31.43 -54.21
C GLN A 220 24.44 29.98 -53.81
N ASN A 221 24.32 29.05 -54.76
CA ASN A 221 24.18 27.63 -54.50
C ASN A 221 25.46 27.04 -53.91
N GLU A 222 26.64 27.43 -54.41
CA GLU A 222 27.92 26.99 -53.88
C GLU A 222 28.12 27.49 -52.43
N VAL A 223 27.82 28.76 -52.17
CA VAL A 223 27.87 29.34 -50.81
C VAL A 223 26.89 28.64 -49.88
N ARG A 224 25.67 28.34 -50.35
CA ARG A 224 24.67 27.59 -49.58
C ARG A 224 25.18 26.20 -49.24
N ALA A 225 25.68 25.44 -50.22
CA ALA A 225 26.17 24.08 -50.03
C ALA A 225 27.39 24.01 -49.10
N ARG A 226 28.34 24.95 -49.22
CA ARG A 226 29.47 25.05 -48.29
C ARG A 226 29.02 25.36 -46.87
N ARG A 227 28.06 26.27 -46.71
CA ARG A 227 27.52 26.62 -45.40
C ARG A 227 26.81 25.44 -44.75
N THR A 228 25.98 24.71 -45.49
CA THR A 228 25.28 23.53 -44.96
C THR A 228 26.26 22.41 -44.64
N ALA A 229 27.25 22.16 -45.50
CA ALA A 229 28.30 21.17 -45.23
C ALA A 229 29.11 21.51 -43.97
N ALA A 230 29.51 22.78 -43.79
CA ALA A 230 30.24 23.22 -42.60
C ALA A 230 29.39 23.16 -41.31
N GLN A 231 28.08 23.47 -41.38
CA GLN A 231 27.18 23.31 -40.25
C GLN A 231 26.99 21.82 -39.91
N PHE A 232 26.83 20.99 -40.93
CA PHE A 232 26.70 19.54 -40.78
C PHE A 232 27.95 18.93 -40.13
N THR A 233 29.15 19.22 -40.63
CA THR A 233 30.41 18.69 -40.04
C THR A 233 30.58 19.11 -38.60
N ARG A 234 30.24 20.36 -38.26
CA ARG A 234 30.27 20.85 -36.88
C ARG A 234 29.36 20.03 -35.95
N HIS A 235 28.13 19.73 -36.36
CA HIS A 235 27.24 18.89 -35.55
C HIS A 235 27.73 17.45 -35.42
N ILE A 236 28.37 16.90 -36.46
CA ILE A 236 28.99 15.57 -36.41
C ILE A 236 30.16 15.52 -35.43
N GLU A 237 30.97 16.57 -35.37
CA GLU A 237 32.07 16.72 -34.39
C GLU A 237 31.54 16.80 -32.95
N GLN A 238 30.39 17.47 -32.76
CA GLN A 238 29.67 17.55 -31.48
C GLN A 238 28.96 16.25 -31.09
N ASN A 239 28.87 15.27 -32.01
CA ASN A 239 28.07 14.05 -31.92
C ASN A 239 26.55 14.30 -31.87
N ASP A 240 26.09 15.45 -32.35
CA ASP A 240 24.67 15.81 -32.46
C ASP A 240 24.07 15.21 -33.75
N TYR A 241 23.96 13.88 -33.79
CA TYR A 241 23.57 13.16 -35.00
C TYR A 241 22.13 13.45 -35.46
N ALA A 242 21.22 13.76 -34.52
CA ALA A 242 19.83 14.10 -34.86
C ALA A 242 19.72 15.41 -35.66
N ILE A 243 20.45 16.44 -35.25
CA ILE A 243 20.48 17.73 -35.95
C ILE A 243 21.23 17.59 -37.28
N ALA A 244 22.33 16.84 -37.29
CA ALA A 244 23.05 16.54 -38.52
C ALA A 244 22.17 15.80 -39.55
N LEU A 245 21.32 14.87 -39.10
CA LEU A 245 20.36 14.19 -39.97
C LEU A 245 19.30 15.14 -40.54
N ALA A 246 18.78 16.06 -39.74
CA ALA A 246 17.82 17.07 -40.23
C ALA A 246 18.44 17.98 -41.30
N LEU A 247 19.70 18.39 -41.14
CA LEU A 247 20.44 19.16 -42.16
C LEU A 247 20.69 18.34 -43.43
N ALA A 248 20.95 17.04 -43.30
CA ALA A 248 21.10 16.13 -44.43
C ALA A 248 19.78 15.91 -45.19
N GLU A 249 18.64 15.87 -44.49
CA GLU A 249 17.30 15.82 -45.08
C GLU A 249 16.94 17.11 -45.82
N GLU A 250 17.32 18.27 -45.27
CA GLU A 250 17.20 19.53 -45.99
C GLU A 250 18.04 19.50 -47.28
N ALA A 251 19.28 18.99 -47.21
CA ALA A 251 20.16 18.79 -48.37
C ALA A 251 19.54 17.90 -49.45
N ASP A 252 18.90 16.79 -49.06
CA ASP A 252 18.18 15.90 -49.98
C ASP A 252 16.98 16.61 -50.65
N ALA A 253 16.27 17.47 -49.93
CA ALA A 253 15.10 18.16 -50.46
C ALA A 253 15.42 19.12 -51.63
N TRP A 254 16.56 19.81 -51.61
CA TRP A 254 16.95 20.72 -52.71
C TRP A 254 17.79 20.05 -53.80
N THR A 255 18.58 19.02 -53.50
CA THR A 255 19.34 18.26 -54.52
C THR A 255 18.44 17.40 -55.43
N ARG A 256 17.26 16.96 -54.96
CA ARG A 256 16.27 16.23 -55.79
C ARG A 256 15.75 16.99 -57.01
N ARG A 257 15.94 18.31 -57.05
CA ARG A 257 15.54 19.15 -58.20
C ARG A 257 16.58 19.15 -59.33
N GLU A 258 17.77 18.64 -59.08
CA GLU A 258 18.90 18.59 -60.01
C GLU A 258 19.04 17.18 -60.60
N HIS A 259 19.42 17.06 -61.88
CA HIS A 259 19.46 15.78 -62.61
C HIS A 259 20.89 15.44 -63.08
N ASP A 260 21.85 15.47 -62.15
CA ASP A 260 23.27 15.25 -62.45
C ASP A 260 23.87 13.99 -61.80
N ALA A 261 25.04 13.57 -62.30
CA ALA A 261 25.77 12.42 -61.76
C ALA A 261 26.22 12.63 -60.29
N SER A 262 26.45 13.88 -59.88
CA SER A 262 26.71 14.29 -58.49
C SER A 262 25.56 13.92 -57.55
N VAL A 263 24.31 13.97 -58.04
CA VAL A 263 23.11 13.62 -57.27
C VAL A 263 23.09 12.13 -56.93
N LYS A 264 23.56 11.26 -57.83
CA LYS A 264 23.65 9.81 -57.55
C LYS A 264 24.65 9.50 -56.44
N TYR A 265 25.81 10.18 -56.44
CA TYR A 265 26.81 10.04 -55.39
C TYR A 265 26.26 10.55 -54.06
N PHE A 266 25.62 11.73 -54.06
CA PHE A 266 24.93 12.29 -52.89
C PHE A 266 23.89 11.34 -52.30
N ILE A 267 22.98 10.78 -53.11
CA ILE A 267 21.94 9.85 -52.64
C ILE A 267 22.56 8.61 -51.97
N ASN A 268 23.66 8.09 -52.52
CA ASN A 268 24.34 6.92 -51.95
C ASN A 268 25.01 7.26 -50.62
N SER A 269 25.71 8.40 -50.54
CA SER A 269 26.34 8.90 -49.30
C SER A 269 25.28 9.21 -48.23
N TYR A 270 24.16 9.81 -48.62
CA TYR A 270 23.03 10.11 -47.73
C TYR A 270 22.42 8.83 -47.14
N LYS A 271 22.18 7.81 -47.97
CA LYS A 271 21.72 6.50 -47.50
C LYS A 271 22.71 5.85 -46.55
N SER A 272 24.01 5.89 -46.88
CA SER A 272 25.08 5.34 -46.03
C SER A 272 25.10 6.02 -44.66
N PHE A 273 25.09 7.36 -44.63
CA PHE A 273 25.03 8.15 -43.41
C PHE A 273 23.77 7.84 -42.59
N ARG A 274 22.59 7.81 -43.23
CA ARG A 274 21.32 7.50 -42.57
C ARG A 274 21.32 6.10 -41.94
N HIS A 275 21.89 5.11 -42.62
CA HIS A 275 22.03 3.76 -42.09
C HIS A 275 22.98 3.67 -40.87
N ALA A 276 23.97 4.55 -40.79
CA ALA A 276 24.90 4.61 -39.67
C ALA A 276 24.36 5.45 -38.50
N ALA A 277 23.71 6.59 -38.78
CA ALA A 277 23.28 7.56 -37.78
C ALA A 277 21.98 7.17 -37.06
N LEU A 278 20.99 6.61 -37.79
CA LEU A 278 19.69 6.26 -37.19
C LEU A 278 19.79 5.27 -36.03
N PRO A 279 20.57 4.17 -36.10
CA PRO A 279 20.73 3.26 -34.97
C PRO A 279 21.33 3.94 -33.74
N THR A 280 22.26 4.88 -33.93
CA THR A 280 22.90 5.63 -32.85
C THR A 280 21.93 6.61 -32.18
N ILE A 281 21.16 7.36 -32.97
CA ILE A 281 20.14 8.29 -32.46
C ILE A 281 19.05 7.53 -31.69
N THR A 282 18.51 6.47 -32.29
CA THR A 282 17.44 5.66 -31.67
C THR A 282 17.91 4.99 -30.38
N ALA A 283 19.15 4.49 -30.35
CA ALA A 283 19.77 3.96 -29.14
C ALA A 283 19.87 5.00 -28.02
N GLU A 284 20.35 6.21 -28.34
CA GLU A 284 20.49 7.30 -27.39
C GLU A 284 19.14 7.77 -26.84
N MET A 285 18.14 7.94 -27.71
CA MET A 285 16.78 8.30 -27.32
C MET A 285 16.16 7.26 -26.38
N PHE A 286 16.30 5.98 -26.72
CA PHE A 286 15.79 4.90 -25.86
C PHE A 286 16.49 4.87 -24.50
N LEU A 287 17.83 4.96 -24.47
CA LEU A 287 18.57 4.96 -23.20
C LEU A 287 18.22 6.16 -22.32
N THR A 288 18.01 7.33 -22.93
CA THR A 288 17.57 8.54 -22.21
C THR A 288 16.16 8.37 -21.64
N TYR A 289 15.24 7.81 -22.43
CA TYR A 289 13.89 7.51 -21.97
C TYR A 289 13.87 6.46 -20.86
N ALA A 290 14.60 5.34 -21.03
CA ALA A 290 14.67 4.26 -20.07
C ALA A 290 15.27 4.73 -18.73
N THR A 291 16.33 5.53 -18.78
CA THR A 291 16.93 6.12 -17.57
C THR A 291 16.00 7.11 -16.88
N ALA A 292 15.29 7.95 -17.64
CA ALA A 292 14.27 8.85 -17.08
C ALA A 292 13.11 8.07 -16.43
N SER A 293 12.61 7.04 -17.09
CA SER A 293 11.53 6.17 -16.58
C SER A 293 11.94 5.43 -15.29
N LEU A 294 13.15 4.87 -15.26
CA LEU A 294 13.71 4.22 -14.07
C LEU A 294 13.87 5.21 -12.91
N ASN A 295 14.37 6.41 -13.18
CA ASN A 295 14.52 7.44 -12.16
C ASN A 295 13.16 7.93 -11.64
N ALA A 296 12.18 8.12 -12.52
CA ALA A 296 10.81 8.46 -12.12
C ALA A 296 10.21 7.38 -11.22
N SER A 297 10.39 6.10 -11.57
CA SER A 297 9.91 4.97 -10.77
C SER A 297 10.59 4.91 -9.39
N ARG A 298 11.89 5.19 -9.31
CA ARG A 298 12.63 5.29 -8.04
C ARG A 298 12.12 6.44 -7.18
N MET A 299 11.91 7.61 -7.77
CA MET A 299 11.40 8.78 -7.03
C MET A 299 9.97 8.55 -6.56
N ALA A 300 9.09 7.96 -7.39
CA ALA A 300 7.73 7.59 -6.99
C ALA A 300 7.73 6.60 -5.81
N CYS A 301 8.65 5.64 -5.80
CA CYS A 301 8.81 4.72 -4.66
C CYS A 301 9.22 5.47 -3.38
N VAL A 302 10.15 6.42 -3.46
CA VAL A 302 10.58 7.23 -2.31
C VAL A 302 9.45 8.15 -1.83
N GLU A 303 8.71 8.78 -2.74
CA GLU A 303 7.57 9.63 -2.39
C GLU A 303 6.45 8.84 -1.71
N HIS A 304 6.17 7.61 -2.16
CA HIS A 304 5.22 6.73 -1.51
C HIS A 304 5.66 6.43 -0.07
N MET A 305 6.95 6.09 0.11
CA MET A 305 7.52 5.85 1.45
C MET A 305 7.49 7.06 2.37
N LEU A 306 7.53 8.29 1.85
CA LEU A 306 7.49 9.50 2.68
C LEU A 306 6.07 9.94 3.04
N LYS A 307 5.05 9.44 2.34
CA LYS A 307 3.63 9.78 2.57
C LYS A 307 2.93 8.81 3.52
N GLU A 308 3.46 7.60 3.63
CA GLU A 308 3.06 6.58 4.62
C GLU A 308 3.83 6.77 5.94
#